data_AF-A0A965D9I4-F1
#
_entry.id   AF-A0A965D9I4-F1
#
_cell.length_a   1.000
_cell.length_b   1.000
_cell.length_c   1.000
_cell.angle_alpha   90.00
_cell.angle_beta   90.00
_cell.angle_gamma   90.00
#
_symmetry.space_group_name_H-M   'P 1'
#
loop_
_entity.id
_entity.type
_entity.pdbx_description
1 polymer ?
#
loop_
_entity_poly.entity_id
_entity_poly.type
_entity_poly.pdbx_seq_one_letter_code
_entity_poly.pdbx_strand_id
1 'polypeptide(L)'
;AASRAFLLVAYFTQTHEMLFDAHARGFAAFGGVPKRGIYDNMKTAVDKVGQGKQRSVNARFAAMTGHYLFDHEFCNRAAGWEKGIVEKNVQDSRRGVMREVTERRWGSLAELNEWLHSACRQAWDELAHPEWPELSVADVWQDEASRLMPCPKPFDGYVEQPVRVSSTSLIQYQRNRYSVPCEWVHGVVSLRAYPEYLLVVGPDGQAARLERHFGRDQTIYDWQHYIALVERKPGALRNGAPFRDMPEPLVELQRQLLKHPGGDRVMSQVLSAVNLHGLEAVLVATELALQTGRVSSEHVLNVIARLKEPMPARVEISTPLQLSTPALANLERYDALRNEQEVRHD
;
A
#
# COMPACT_ATOMS: atom_id res chain seq x y z
N ALA A 1 -5.66 23.27 -32.28
CA ALA A 1 -4.21 23.03 -32.41
C ALA A 1 -3.78 21.95 -31.42
N ALA A 2 -2.74 21.17 -31.72
CA ALA A 2 -2.15 20.23 -30.76
C ALA A 2 -0.94 20.90 -30.10
N SER A 3 -0.97 21.07 -28.77
CA SER A 3 -0.01 21.85 -27.99
C SER A 3 1.41 21.32 -27.98
N ARG A 4 1.59 20.03 -28.29
CA ARG A 4 2.86 19.30 -28.09
C ARG A 4 3.27 19.13 -26.63
N ALA A 5 2.35 19.39 -25.69
CA ALA A 5 2.54 19.05 -24.29
C ALA A 5 2.85 17.55 -24.15
N PHE A 6 3.81 17.24 -23.29
CA PHE A 6 4.28 15.87 -23.07
C PHE A 6 4.39 15.57 -21.58
N LEU A 7 4.13 14.32 -21.23
CA LEU A 7 4.32 13.81 -19.88
C LEU A 7 5.33 12.66 -19.90
N LEU A 8 6.12 12.56 -18.83
CA LEU A 8 7.02 11.46 -18.55
C LEU A 8 6.61 10.80 -17.24
N VAL A 9 6.51 9.47 -17.26
CA VAL A 9 6.29 8.65 -16.06
C VAL A 9 7.26 7.48 -16.12
N ALA A 10 8.01 7.29 -15.05
CA ALA A 10 8.97 6.22 -14.87
C ALA A 10 8.31 4.99 -14.24
N TYR A 11 8.67 3.82 -14.77
CA TYR A 11 8.27 2.50 -14.28
C TYR A 11 9.48 1.56 -14.27
N PHE A 12 9.46 0.57 -13.38
CA PHE A 12 10.50 -0.47 -13.34
C PHE A 12 10.41 -1.45 -14.52
N THR A 13 9.22 -1.61 -15.12
CA THR A 13 8.98 -2.57 -16.21
C THR A 13 8.05 -1.99 -17.28
N GLN A 14 8.00 -2.64 -18.45
CA GLN A 14 7.14 -2.29 -19.58
C GLN A 14 6.02 -3.34 -19.75
N THR A 15 5.18 -3.50 -18.72
CA THR A 15 4.10 -4.49 -18.66
C THR A 15 2.73 -3.82 -18.82
N HIS A 16 1.66 -4.61 -19.00
CA HIS A 16 0.32 -4.11 -19.31
C HIS A 16 -0.24 -3.20 -18.21
N GLU A 17 -0.08 -3.60 -16.95
CA GLU A 17 -0.53 -2.82 -15.80
C GLU A 17 0.15 -1.45 -15.72
N MET A 18 1.43 -1.37 -16.14
CA MET A 18 2.17 -0.10 -16.20
C MET A 18 1.66 0.78 -17.33
N LEU A 19 1.34 0.19 -18.49
CA LEU A 19 0.76 0.91 -19.61
C LEU A 19 -0.58 1.54 -19.23
N PHE A 20 -1.45 0.79 -18.56
CA PHE A 20 -2.77 1.28 -18.17
C PHE A 20 -2.68 2.37 -17.09
N ASP A 21 -1.76 2.21 -16.14
CA ASP A 21 -1.47 3.24 -15.14
C ASP A 21 -0.88 4.51 -15.76
N ALA A 22 0.00 4.38 -16.76
CA ALA A 22 0.54 5.52 -17.50
C ALA A 22 -0.57 6.35 -18.17
N HIS A 23 -1.59 5.68 -18.73
CA HIS A 23 -2.74 6.38 -19.30
C HIS A 23 -3.56 7.09 -18.23
N ALA A 24 -3.84 6.42 -17.10
CA ALA A 24 -4.57 7.03 -15.99
C ALA A 24 -3.85 8.28 -15.45
N ARG A 25 -2.53 8.18 -15.22
CA ARG A 25 -1.70 9.32 -14.79
C ARG A 25 -1.63 10.41 -15.86
N GLY A 26 -1.51 10.02 -17.13
CA GLY A 26 -1.55 10.93 -18.26
C GLY A 26 -2.84 11.75 -18.31
N PHE A 27 -3.98 11.09 -18.37
CA PHE A 27 -5.28 11.75 -18.44
C PHE A 27 -5.56 12.61 -17.21
N ALA A 28 -5.13 12.18 -16.03
CA ALA A 28 -5.21 12.99 -14.82
C ALA A 28 -4.33 14.25 -14.91
N ALA A 29 -3.06 14.12 -15.34
CA ALA A 29 -2.13 15.24 -15.47
C ALA A 29 -2.58 16.27 -16.52
N PHE A 30 -3.17 15.79 -17.63
CA PHE A 30 -3.74 16.58 -18.70
C PHE A 30 -5.18 17.06 -18.39
N GLY A 31 -5.80 16.62 -17.30
CA GLY A 31 -7.15 17.03 -16.92
C GLY A 31 -8.27 16.56 -17.86
N GLY A 32 -8.01 15.58 -18.73
CA GLY A 32 -8.96 15.13 -19.74
C GLY A 32 -8.44 14.01 -20.63
N VAL A 33 -9.36 13.46 -21.44
CA VAL A 33 -9.07 12.36 -22.37
C VAL A 33 -9.10 12.87 -23.81
N PRO A 34 -8.10 12.53 -24.66
CA PRO A 34 -8.11 12.91 -26.07
C PRO A 34 -9.14 12.07 -26.84
N LYS A 35 -9.62 12.59 -27.99
CA LYS A 35 -10.53 11.82 -28.86
C LYS A 35 -9.87 10.63 -29.55
N ARG A 36 -8.56 10.73 -29.82
CA ARG A 36 -7.78 9.72 -30.55
C ARG A 36 -6.40 9.56 -29.92
N GLY A 37 -6.02 8.32 -29.65
CA GLY A 37 -4.68 7.91 -29.21
C GLY A 37 -3.92 7.24 -30.34
N ILE A 38 -2.68 7.64 -30.56
CA ILE A 38 -1.80 7.05 -31.58
C ILE A 38 -0.73 6.24 -30.87
N TYR A 39 -0.58 4.98 -31.26
CA TYR A 39 0.27 4.00 -30.61
C TYR A 39 1.25 3.36 -31.59
N ASP A 40 2.42 3.00 -31.08
CA ASP A 40 3.27 2.04 -31.79
C ASP A 40 2.71 0.62 -31.66
N ASN A 41 3.19 -0.33 -32.46
CA ASN A 41 2.78 -1.74 -32.45
C ASN A 41 3.40 -2.50 -31.25
N MET A 42 3.28 -1.94 -30.05
CA MET A 42 3.78 -2.54 -28.81
C MET A 42 2.97 -3.77 -28.41
N LYS A 43 3.64 -4.80 -27.89
CA LYS A 43 3.00 -6.06 -27.46
C LYS A 43 1.96 -5.87 -26.34
N THR A 44 2.03 -4.76 -25.62
CA THR A 44 1.09 -4.38 -24.55
C THR A 44 -0.24 -3.83 -25.07
N ALA A 45 -0.33 -3.49 -26.35
CA ALA A 45 -1.55 -3.03 -27.01
C ALA A 45 -1.98 -3.95 -28.17
N VAL A 46 -1.04 -4.69 -28.76
CA VAL A 46 -1.26 -5.56 -29.93
C VAL A 46 -0.82 -6.99 -29.62
N ASP A 47 -1.76 -7.94 -29.64
CA ASP A 47 -1.48 -9.37 -29.45
C ASP A 47 -0.92 -10.00 -30.74
N LYS A 48 -1.46 -9.62 -31.91
CA LYS A 48 -1.01 -10.12 -33.22
C LYS A 48 -1.07 -9.03 -34.29
N VAL A 49 -0.03 -8.98 -35.10
CA VAL A 49 0.09 -8.10 -36.27
C VAL A 49 -0.29 -8.91 -37.51
N GLY A 50 -1.48 -8.67 -38.08
CA GLY A 50 -1.96 -9.32 -39.31
C GLY A 50 -1.45 -8.65 -40.61
N GLN A 51 -1.92 -9.12 -41.77
CA GLN A 51 -1.62 -8.49 -43.06
C GLN A 51 -2.34 -7.14 -43.20
N GLY A 52 -1.65 -6.11 -43.73
CA GLY A 52 -2.20 -4.77 -43.92
C GLY A 52 -2.48 -4.02 -42.60
N LYS A 53 -3.66 -3.38 -42.51
CA LYS A 53 -4.14 -2.61 -41.34
C LYS A 53 -4.80 -3.48 -40.24
N GLN A 54 -4.93 -4.79 -40.44
CA GLN A 54 -5.55 -5.66 -39.43
C GLN A 54 -4.59 -5.92 -38.26
N ARG A 55 -5.06 -5.63 -37.04
CA ARG A 55 -4.36 -5.88 -35.78
C ARG A 55 -5.33 -6.58 -34.83
N SER A 56 -4.86 -7.63 -34.16
CA SER A 56 -5.56 -8.20 -33.00
C SER A 56 -5.16 -7.35 -31.81
N VAL A 57 -6.08 -6.49 -31.39
CA VAL A 57 -5.89 -5.60 -30.23
C VAL A 57 -6.02 -6.42 -28.96
N ASN A 58 -5.14 -6.17 -27.99
CA ASN A 58 -5.24 -6.82 -26.70
C ASN A 58 -6.59 -6.50 -26.05
N ALA A 59 -7.31 -7.52 -25.58
CA ALA A 59 -8.66 -7.35 -25.04
C ALA A 59 -8.72 -6.35 -23.87
N ARG A 60 -7.69 -6.32 -23.01
CA ARG A 60 -7.62 -5.36 -21.89
C ARG A 60 -7.32 -3.95 -22.37
N PHE A 61 -6.49 -3.79 -23.40
CA PHE A 61 -6.25 -2.49 -24.02
C PHE A 61 -7.53 -1.93 -24.68
N ALA A 62 -8.27 -2.78 -25.40
CA ALA A 62 -9.57 -2.39 -25.97
C ALA A 62 -10.60 -2.03 -24.87
N ALA A 63 -10.60 -2.75 -23.75
CA ALA A 63 -11.44 -2.42 -22.60
C ALA A 63 -11.05 -1.05 -22.00
N MET A 64 -9.76 -0.73 -21.90
CA MET A 64 -9.29 0.58 -21.44
C MET A 64 -9.74 1.69 -22.39
N THR A 65 -9.58 1.52 -23.71
CA THR A 65 -9.99 2.53 -24.70
C THR A 65 -11.51 2.74 -24.67
N GLY A 66 -12.28 1.67 -24.48
CA GLY A 66 -13.73 1.73 -24.29
C GLY A 66 -14.15 2.43 -23.00
N HIS A 67 -13.42 2.20 -21.89
CA HIS A 67 -13.67 2.87 -20.61
C HIS A 67 -13.48 4.39 -20.69
N TYR A 68 -12.45 4.84 -21.40
CA TYR A 68 -12.15 6.26 -21.59
C TYR A 68 -12.80 6.87 -22.84
N LEU A 69 -13.49 6.06 -23.65
CA LEU A 69 -14.22 6.47 -24.86
C LEU A 69 -13.38 7.20 -25.92
N PHE A 70 -12.15 6.73 -26.16
CA PHE A 70 -11.29 7.27 -27.22
C PHE A 70 -10.92 6.23 -28.27
N ASP A 71 -10.70 6.70 -29.51
CA ASP A 71 -10.28 5.85 -30.62
C ASP A 71 -8.77 5.57 -30.55
N HIS A 72 -8.36 4.32 -30.77
CA HIS A 72 -6.94 3.98 -30.86
C HIS A 72 -6.52 3.72 -32.31
N GLU A 73 -5.36 4.24 -32.70
CA GLU A 73 -4.76 3.97 -34.00
C GLU A 73 -3.32 3.53 -33.86
N PHE A 74 -2.94 2.51 -34.63
CA PHE A 74 -1.57 2.02 -34.65
C PHE A 74 -0.81 2.57 -35.84
N CYS A 75 0.41 3.05 -35.59
CA CYS A 75 1.30 3.52 -36.63
C CYS A 75 1.57 2.41 -37.68
N ASN A 76 1.50 2.78 -38.96
CA ASN A 76 2.01 1.94 -40.03
C ASN A 76 3.54 1.90 -39.95
N ARG A 77 4.13 0.71 -40.17
CA ARG A 77 5.57 0.43 -40.00
C ARG A 77 6.53 1.28 -40.86
N ALA A 78 6.01 2.15 -41.74
CA ALA A 78 6.77 2.87 -42.77
C ALA A 78 6.41 4.38 -42.90
N ALA A 79 5.75 5.01 -41.91
CA ALA A 79 5.32 6.41 -41.98
C ALA A 79 6.24 7.37 -41.19
N GLY A 80 7.54 7.40 -41.52
CA GLY A 80 8.55 8.21 -40.84
C GLY A 80 8.78 9.63 -41.40
N TRP A 81 7.99 10.08 -42.39
CA TRP A 81 8.41 11.20 -43.27
C TRP A 81 7.74 12.57 -43.02
N GLU A 82 6.97 12.74 -41.95
CA GLU A 82 6.22 14.00 -41.70
C GLU A 82 6.47 14.67 -40.34
N LYS A 83 7.60 14.38 -39.67
CA LYS A 83 7.77 14.81 -38.25
C LYS A 83 9.14 15.41 -37.85
N GLY A 84 9.97 15.84 -38.80
CA GLY A 84 11.39 16.15 -38.52
C GLY A 84 11.68 17.31 -37.55
N ILE A 85 10.94 18.43 -37.61
CA ILE A 85 11.24 19.63 -36.79
C ILE A 85 10.57 19.54 -35.41
N VAL A 86 9.31 19.12 -35.39
CA VAL A 86 8.51 18.98 -34.17
C VAL A 86 9.05 17.88 -33.26
N GLU A 87 9.49 16.74 -33.81
CA GLU A 87 10.10 15.67 -32.99
C GLU A 87 11.41 16.13 -32.36
N LYS A 88 12.21 16.94 -33.05
CA LYS A 88 13.53 17.34 -32.57
C LYS A 88 13.47 18.19 -31.31
N ASN A 89 12.62 19.22 -31.26
CA ASN A 89 12.54 20.10 -30.08
C ASN A 89 12.01 19.35 -28.85
N VAL A 90 10.92 18.58 -29.01
CA VAL A 90 10.38 17.75 -27.92
C VAL A 90 11.38 16.67 -27.50
N GLN A 91 12.12 16.09 -28.45
CA GLN A 91 13.18 15.13 -28.17
C GLN A 91 14.34 15.75 -27.39
N ASP A 92 14.74 16.97 -27.71
CA ASP A 92 15.84 17.66 -27.04
C ASP A 92 15.46 18.08 -25.61
N SER A 93 14.24 18.58 -25.38
CA SER A 93 13.75 18.85 -24.02
C SER A 93 13.65 17.58 -23.17
N ARG A 94 13.15 16.49 -23.77
CA ARG A 94 13.14 15.18 -23.11
C ARG A 94 14.55 14.73 -22.74
N ARG A 95 15.54 14.94 -23.62
CA ARG A 95 16.95 14.64 -23.30
C ARG A 95 17.48 15.48 -22.15
N GLY A 96 17.12 16.76 -22.07
CA GLY A 96 17.44 17.64 -20.95
C GLY A 96 16.91 17.10 -19.62
N VAL A 97 15.60 16.81 -19.56
CA VAL A 97 14.97 16.19 -18.38
C VAL A 97 15.65 14.88 -18.01
N MET A 98 15.90 14.00 -18.98
CA MET A 98 16.57 12.71 -18.73
C MET A 98 18.00 12.86 -18.22
N ARG A 99 18.74 13.89 -18.64
CA ARG A 99 20.07 14.18 -18.11
C ARG A 99 20.00 14.49 -16.62
N GLU A 100 19.10 15.37 -16.20
CA GLU A 100 18.92 15.70 -14.78
C GLU A 100 18.49 14.50 -13.94
N VAL A 101 17.64 13.62 -14.48
CA VAL A 101 17.27 12.36 -13.82
C VAL A 101 18.53 11.54 -13.50
N THR A 102 19.49 11.48 -14.41
CA THR A 102 20.73 10.69 -14.23
C THR A 102 21.76 11.34 -13.29
N GLU A 103 21.75 12.66 -13.16
CA GLU A 103 22.68 13.41 -12.31
C GLU A 103 22.27 13.39 -10.82
N ARG A 104 21.00 13.08 -10.54
CA ARG A 104 20.44 13.06 -9.17
C ARG A 104 20.29 11.62 -8.64
N ARG A 105 20.16 11.50 -7.32
CA ARG A 105 19.76 10.26 -6.65
C ARG A 105 18.33 10.43 -6.14
N TRP A 106 17.52 9.39 -6.30
CA TRP A 106 16.11 9.38 -5.96
C TRP A 106 15.89 8.33 -4.87
N GLY A 107 15.17 8.68 -3.81
CA GLY A 107 14.83 7.78 -2.71
C GLY A 107 13.72 6.79 -3.06
N SER A 108 12.86 7.14 -4.02
CA SER A 108 11.81 6.25 -4.53
C SER A 108 11.40 6.56 -5.97
N LEU A 109 10.71 5.61 -6.61
CA LEU A 109 10.10 5.85 -7.93
C LEU A 109 8.99 6.90 -7.85
N ALA A 110 8.28 6.98 -6.72
CA ALA A 110 7.24 7.99 -6.49
C ALA A 110 7.83 9.41 -6.49
N GLU A 111 8.95 9.61 -5.77
CA GLU A 111 9.68 10.87 -5.74
C GLU A 111 10.16 11.29 -7.14
N LEU A 112 10.74 10.35 -7.91
CA LEU A 112 11.13 10.61 -9.30
C LEU A 112 9.95 11.02 -10.16
N ASN A 113 8.80 10.36 -10.02
CA ASN A 113 7.60 10.67 -10.80
C ASN A 113 6.99 12.03 -10.45
N GLU A 114 6.99 12.42 -9.17
CA GLU A 114 6.58 13.75 -8.71
C GLU A 114 7.44 14.84 -9.35
N TRP A 115 8.77 14.62 -9.35
CA TRP A 115 9.70 15.52 -9.99
C TRP A 115 9.55 15.56 -11.51
N LEU A 116 9.39 14.41 -12.17
CA LEU A 116 9.19 14.33 -13.63
C LEU A 116 7.94 15.10 -14.06
N HIS A 117 6.86 15.00 -13.30
CA HIS A 117 5.64 15.75 -13.57
C HIS A 117 5.87 17.26 -13.48
N SER A 118 6.60 17.71 -12.46
CA SER A 118 6.97 19.13 -12.29
C SER A 118 7.88 19.62 -13.42
N ALA A 119 8.91 18.83 -13.77
CA ALA A 119 9.83 19.13 -14.86
C ALA A 119 9.14 19.19 -16.22
N CYS A 120 8.15 18.33 -16.48
CA CYS A 120 7.35 18.41 -17.70
C CYS A 120 6.56 19.72 -17.77
N ARG A 121 5.89 20.14 -16.69
CA ARG A 121 5.16 21.41 -16.67
C ARG A 121 6.06 22.62 -16.88
N GLN A 122 7.20 22.66 -16.19
CA GLN A 122 8.19 23.73 -16.40
C GLN A 122 8.66 23.78 -17.86
N ALA A 123 8.92 22.62 -18.47
CA ALA A 123 9.30 22.57 -19.88
C ALA A 123 8.18 23.09 -20.80
N TRP A 124 6.90 22.93 -20.45
CA TRP A 124 5.80 23.48 -21.26
C TRP A 124 5.81 25.02 -21.26
N ASP A 125 6.18 25.65 -20.15
CA ASP A 125 6.26 27.11 -20.02
C ASP A 125 7.47 27.67 -20.79
N GLU A 126 8.60 26.95 -20.81
CA GLU A 126 9.85 27.40 -21.43
C GLU A 126 9.89 27.15 -22.95
N LEU A 127 9.18 26.14 -23.44
CA LEU A 127 9.24 25.74 -24.85
C LEU A 127 8.33 26.56 -25.74
N ALA A 128 8.90 27.22 -26.74
CA ALA A 128 8.14 27.82 -27.84
C ALA A 128 7.46 26.75 -28.70
N HIS A 129 6.22 27.01 -29.11
CA HIS A 129 5.46 26.10 -29.95
C HIS A 129 6.05 26.04 -31.37
N PRO A 130 6.28 24.84 -31.96
CA PRO A 130 6.94 24.72 -33.27
C PRO A 130 6.25 25.43 -34.43
N GLU A 131 4.91 25.48 -34.43
CA GLU A 131 4.10 26.14 -35.46
C GLU A 131 3.77 27.60 -35.10
N TRP A 132 3.90 27.98 -33.83
CA TRP A 132 3.60 29.34 -33.32
C TRP A 132 4.70 29.77 -32.34
N PRO A 133 5.90 30.18 -32.82
CA PRO A 133 7.05 30.45 -31.95
C PRO A 133 6.84 31.59 -30.94
N GLU A 134 5.85 32.46 -31.17
CA GLU A 134 5.43 33.55 -30.27
C GLU A 134 4.68 33.03 -29.03
N LEU A 135 4.19 31.79 -29.05
CA LEU A 135 3.44 31.15 -27.97
C LEU A 135 4.26 30.03 -27.36
N SER A 136 4.14 29.83 -26.05
CA SER A 136 4.68 28.63 -25.39
C SER A 136 3.79 27.40 -25.64
N VAL A 137 4.33 26.21 -25.39
CA VAL A 137 3.57 24.97 -25.33
C VAL A 137 2.45 25.08 -24.28
N ALA A 138 2.71 25.73 -23.15
CA ALA A 138 1.72 25.98 -22.10
C ALA A 138 0.56 26.87 -22.57
N ASP A 139 0.82 27.91 -23.36
CA ASP A 139 -0.23 28.80 -23.90
C ASP A 139 -1.18 28.03 -24.83
N VAL A 140 -0.62 27.25 -25.76
CA VAL A 140 -1.41 26.43 -26.69
C VAL A 140 -2.14 25.30 -25.95
N TRP A 141 -1.54 24.77 -24.88
CA TRP A 141 -2.14 23.75 -24.03
C TRP A 141 -3.41 24.22 -23.35
N GLN A 142 -3.49 25.45 -22.85
CA GLN A 142 -4.71 25.98 -22.22
C GLN A 142 -5.94 25.90 -23.15
N ASP A 143 -5.73 26.24 -24.42
CA ASP A 143 -6.76 26.13 -25.46
C ASP A 143 -7.06 24.66 -25.82
N GLU A 144 -6.05 23.79 -25.91
CA GLU A 144 -6.26 22.35 -26.15
C GLU A 144 -7.02 21.64 -25.02
N ALA A 145 -6.68 21.94 -23.76
CA ALA A 145 -7.31 21.35 -22.58
C ALA A 145 -8.82 21.56 -22.56
N SER A 146 -9.30 22.72 -23.02
CA SER A 146 -10.73 23.04 -23.11
C SER A 146 -11.53 22.13 -24.06
N ARG A 147 -10.84 21.41 -24.96
CA ARG A 147 -11.44 20.52 -25.96
C ARG A 147 -11.36 19.05 -25.59
N LEU A 148 -10.69 18.71 -24.50
CA LEU A 148 -10.58 17.34 -24.03
C LEU A 148 -11.92 16.84 -23.50
N MET A 149 -12.13 15.53 -23.62
CA MET A 149 -13.28 14.89 -23.00
C MET A 149 -13.06 14.81 -21.49
N PRO A 150 -14.13 14.83 -20.67
CA PRO A 150 -14.02 14.65 -19.24
C PRO A 150 -13.25 13.37 -18.88
N CYS A 151 -12.38 13.43 -17.89
CA CYS A 151 -11.68 12.26 -17.41
C CYS A 151 -12.57 11.47 -16.42
N PRO A 152 -13.02 10.24 -16.75
CA PRO A 152 -13.72 9.40 -15.80
C PRO A 152 -12.78 8.89 -14.70
N LYS A 153 -13.29 8.08 -13.77
CA LYS A 153 -12.46 7.36 -12.80
C LYS A 153 -11.38 6.55 -13.51
N PRO A 154 -10.18 6.36 -12.92
CA PRO A 154 -9.15 5.53 -13.50
C PRO A 154 -9.66 4.13 -13.86
N PHE A 155 -9.32 3.66 -15.05
CA PHE A 155 -9.57 2.29 -15.48
C PHE A 155 -8.84 1.30 -14.55
N ASP A 156 -9.54 0.25 -14.14
CA ASP A 156 -8.97 -0.75 -13.24
C ASP A 156 -8.01 -1.69 -14.01
N GLY A 157 -6.75 -1.24 -14.12
CA GLY A 157 -5.72 -1.73 -15.01
C GLY A 157 -4.90 -2.94 -14.54
N TYR A 158 -5.36 -3.74 -13.58
CA TYR A 158 -4.57 -4.88 -13.11
C TYR A 158 -4.42 -6.00 -14.15
N VAL A 159 -3.37 -6.80 -14.00
CA VAL A 159 -3.23 -8.09 -14.73
C VAL A 159 -3.61 -9.22 -13.78
N GLU A 160 -4.62 -10.00 -14.16
CA GLU A 160 -5.13 -11.11 -13.35
C GLU A 160 -4.51 -12.44 -13.78
N GLN A 161 -4.11 -13.25 -12.80
CA GLN A 161 -3.75 -14.64 -13.05
C GLN A 161 -4.08 -15.53 -11.84
N PRO A 162 -4.58 -16.76 -12.07
CA PRO A 162 -4.74 -17.73 -11.00
C PRO A 162 -3.36 -18.23 -10.55
N VAL A 163 -3.13 -18.24 -9.24
CA VAL A 163 -1.90 -18.78 -8.65
C VAL A 163 -2.23 -19.77 -7.54
N ARG A 164 -1.43 -20.82 -7.41
CA ARG A 164 -1.61 -21.83 -6.37
C ARG A 164 -0.79 -21.46 -5.13
N VAL A 165 -1.42 -21.56 -3.97
CA VAL A 165 -0.75 -21.35 -2.68
C VAL A 165 -0.02 -22.62 -2.25
N SER A 166 1.25 -22.49 -1.86
CA SER A 166 2.07 -23.59 -1.36
C SER A 166 1.62 -24.08 0.02
N SER A 167 2.18 -25.21 0.49
CA SER A 167 2.01 -25.69 1.88
C SER A 167 2.56 -24.74 2.94
N THR A 168 3.46 -23.83 2.55
CA THR A 168 4.10 -22.84 3.43
C THR A 168 3.43 -21.46 3.36
N SER A 169 2.22 -21.39 2.81
CA SER A 169 1.43 -20.18 2.62
C SER A 169 2.11 -19.12 1.76
N LEU A 170 2.78 -19.56 0.68
CA LEU A 170 3.46 -18.69 -0.27
C LEU A 170 2.83 -18.79 -1.65
N ILE A 171 2.76 -17.66 -2.36
CA ILE A 171 2.53 -17.59 -3.81
C ILE A 171 3.81 -17.13 -4.51
N GLN A 172 3.95 -17.44 -5.80
CA GLN A 172 5.07 -17.00 -6.61
C GLN A 172 4.63 -16.01 -7.69
N TYR A 173 5.32 -14.88 -7.79
CA TYR A 173 5.11 -13.89 -8.84
C TYR A 173 6.45 -13.26 -9.25
N GLN A 174 6.74 -13.24 -10.56
CA GLN A 174 7.95 -12.64 -11.12
C GLN A 174 9.26 -13.06 -10.41
N ARG A 175 9.39 -14.37 -10.10
CA ARG A 175 10.50 -14.98 -9.34
C ARG A 175 10.61 -14.61 -7.87
N ASN A 176 9.71 -13.79 -7.35
CA ASN A 176 9.61 -13.53 -5.92
C ASN A 176 8.52 -14.41 -5.30
N ARG A 177 8.66 -14.69 -4.02
CA ARG A 177 7.66 -15.41 -3.22
C ARG A 177 7.05 -14.44 -2.23
N TYR A 178 5.75 -14.48 -2.09
CA TYR A 178 5.01 -13.64 -1.16
C TYR A 178 4.18 -14.50 -0.25
N SER A 179 4.20 -14.21 1.04
CA SER A 179 3.25 -14.83 1.97
C SER A 179 1.82 -14.36 1.71
N VAL A 180 0.89 -15.25 2.00
CA VAL A 180 -0.57 -15.02 1.98
C VAL A 180 -1.19 -15.69 3.21
N PRO A 181 -2.42 -15.35 3.61
CA PRO A 181 -3.11 -15.98 4.75
C PRO A 181 -3.08 -17.52 4.71
N CYS A 182 -2.76 -18.13 5.85
CA CYS A 182 -2.60 -19.58 6.01
C CYS A 182 -3.87 -20.39 5.70
N GLU A 183 -5.04 -19.76 5.79
CA GLU A 183 -6.34 -20.30 5.43
C GLU A 183 -6.43 -20.66 3.94
N TRP A 184 -5.62 -20.02 3.10
CA TRP A 184 -5.63 -20.22 1.65
C TRP A 184 -4.66 -21.30 1.17
N VAL A 185 -3.92 -21.96 2.08
CA VAL A 185 -2.96 -23.02 1.77
C VAL A 185 -3.59 -24.11 0.89
N HIS A 186 -2.86 -24.54 -0.14
CA HIS A 186 -3.30 -25.48 -1.18
C HIS A 186 -4.44 -25.01 -2.10
N GLY A 187 -5.04 -23.85 -1.83
CA GLY A 187 -6.04 -23.20 -2.67
C GLY A 187 -5.47 -22.57 -3.93
N VAL A 188 -6.37 -22.24 -4.85
CA VAL A 188 -6.08 -21.38 -6.00
C VAL A 188 -6.67 -20.01 -5.70
N VAL A 189 -5.84 -18.98 -5.77
CA VAL A 189 -6.22 -17.59 -5.49
C VAL A 189 -6.08 -16.75 -6.75
N SER A 190 -6.84 -15.66 -6.85
CA SER A 190 -6.68 -14.71 -7.94
C SER A 190 -5.62 -13.67 -7.57
N LEU A 191 -4.51 -13.65 -8.30
CA LEU A 191 -3.49 -12.62 -8.17
C LEU A 191 -3.76 -11.50 -9.18
N ARG A 192 -4.01 -10.29 -8.68
CA ARG A 192 -4.19 -9.07 -9.45
C ARG A 192 -2.95 -8.20 -9.28
N ALA A 193 -2.14 -8.11 -10.33
CA ALA A 193 -0.92 -7.30 -10.32
C ALA A 193 -1.21 -5.86 -10.74
N TYR A 194 -0.94 -4.93 -9.82
CA TYR A 194 -0.94 -3.49 -10.06
C TYR A 194 0.50 -2.98 -10.20
N PRO A 195 0.70 -1.73 -10.65
CA PRO A 195 2.03 -1.14 -10.76
C PRO A 195 2.84 -1.20 -9.46
N GLU A 196 2.25 -0.82 -8.33
CA GLU A 196 2.97 -0.65 -7.06
C GLU A 196 2.75 -1.80 -6.07
N TYR A 197 1.70 -2.60 -6.26
CA TYR A 197 1.30 -3.63 -5.32
C TYR A 197 0.68 -4.84 -6.02
N LEU A 198 0.54 -5.93 -5.29
CA LEU A 198 -0.22 -7.10 -5.69
C LEU A 198 -1.46 -7.19 -4.79
N LEU A 199 -2.61 -7.50 -5.37
CA LEU A 199 -3.82 -7.81 -4.63
C LEU A 199 -4.16 -9.27 -4.85
N VAL A 200 -4.17 -10.05 -3.78
CA VAL A 200 -4.50 -11.48 -3.82
C VAL A 200 -5.90 -11.66 -3.27
N VAL A 201 -6.79 -12.26 -4.06
CA VAL A 201 -8.16 -12.56 -3.64
C VAL A 201 -8.27 -14.05 -3.37
N GLY A 202 -8.59 -14.39 -2.13
CA GLY A 202 -8.76 -15.74 -1.63
C GLY A 202 -10.04 -16.43 -2.12
N PRO A 203 -10.19 -17.74 -1.89
CA PRO A 203 -11.37 -18.50 -2.29
C PRO A 203 -12.65 -18.08 -1.55
N ASP A 204 -12.48 -17.49 -0.37
CA ASP A 204 -13.51 -16.94 0.50
C ASP A 204 -13.88 -15.48 0.18
N GLY A 205 -13.26 -14.89 -0.85
CA GLY A 205 -13.47 -13.50 -1.25
C GLY A 205 -12.70 -12.48 -0.43
N GLN A 206 -11.94 -12.91 0.58
CA GLN A 206 -11.04 -12.01 1.32
C GLN A 206 -9.87 -11.59 0.43
N ALA A 207 -9.34 -10.38 0.66
CA ALA A 207 -8.24 -9.85 -0.14
C ALA A 207 -7.05 -9.47 0.73
N ALA A 208 -5.85 -9.83 0.28
CA ALA A 208 -4.58 -9.46 0.89
C ALA A 208 -3.81 -8.56 -0.08
N ARG A 209 -3.41 -7.38 0.40
CA ARG A 209 -2.58 -6.43 -0.36
C ARG A 209 -1.12 -6.64 0.01
N LEU A 210 -0.28 -6.84 -1.00
CA LEU A 210 1.15 -7.13 -0.86
C LEU A 210 1.94 -6.04 -1.57
N GLU A 211 2.99 -5.52 -0.94
CA GLU A 211 3.92 -4.61 -1.62
C GLU A 211 4.63 -5.35 -2.76
N ARG A 212 4.70 -4.74 -3.95
CA ARG A 212 5.30 -5.40 -5.11
C ARG A 212 6.81 -5.20 -5.11
N HIS A 213 7.54 -6.31 -5.07
CA HIS A 213 9.00 -6.29 -5.15
C HIS A 213 9.47 -6.55 -6.60
N PHE A 214 10.34 -5.68 -7.12
CA PHE A 214 10.86 -5.74 -8.50
C PHE A 214 12.23 -6.40 -8.64
N GLY A 215 12.90 -6.75 -7.53
CA GLY A 215 14.07 -7.61 -7.54
C GLY A 215 13.73 -9.05 -7.89
N ARG A 216 14.67 -9.99 -7.69
CA ARG A 216 14.48 -11.41 -8.02
C ARG A 216 14.83 -12.31 -6.84
N ASP A 217 14.18 -13.47 -6.82
CA ASP A 217 14.46 -14.58 -5.91
C ASP A 217 14.36 -14.21 -4.42
N GLN A 218 13.55 -13.19 -4.10
CA GLN A 218 13.26 -12.80 -2.72
C GLN A 218 12.05 -13.54 -2.17
N THR A 219 12.01 -13.74 -0.85
CA THR A 219 10.82 -14.21 -0.13
C THR A 219 10.37 -13.13 0.84
N ILE A 220 9.21 -12.54 0.57
CA ILE A 220 8.62 -11.46 1.35
C ILE A 220 7.56 -12.06 2.28
N TYR A 221 7.79 -11.93 3.58
CA TYR A 221 6.87 -12.37 4.61
C TYR A 221 6.10 -11.20 5.20
N ASP A 222 4.82 -11.43 5.47
CA ASP A 222 4.03 -10.71 6.43
C ASP A 222 3.67 -11.72 7.52
N TRP A 223 4.15 -11.50 8.73
CA TRP A 223 3.93 -12.40 9.87
C TRP A 223 2.45 -12.51 10.23
N GLN A 224 1.63 -11.50 9.90
CA GLN A 224 0.19 -11.50 10.18
C GLN A 224 -0.54 -12.64 9.46
N HIS A 225 -0.08 -13.00 8.26
CA HIS A 225 -0.60 -14.13 7.49
C HIS A 225 -0.45 -15.49 8.20
N TYR A 226 0.39 -15.57 9.23
CA TYR A 226 0.68 -16.79 9.98
C TYR A 226 0.05 -16.81 11.37
N ILE A 227 -0.73 -15.78 11.76
CA ILE A 227 -1.37 -15.71 13.10
C ILE A 227 -2.28 -16.93 13.34
N ALA A 228 -3.15 -17.27 12.38
CA ALA A 228 -4.06 -18.42 12.51
C ALA A 228 -3.32 -19.77 12.60
N LEU A 229 -2.12 -19.87 12.00
CA LEU A 229 -1.27 -21.05 12.16
C LEU A 229 -0.70 -21.14 13.58
N VAL A 230 -0.26 -20.01 14.13
CA VAL A 230 0.30 -19.93 15.48
C VAL A 230 -0.74 -20.24 16.54
N GLU A 231 -1.98 -19.81 16.37
CA GLU A 231 -3.12 -20.17 17.25
C GLU A 231 -3.27 -21.69 17.41
N ARG A 232 -3.14 -22.42 16.29
CA ARG A 232 -3.28 -23.88 16.28
C ARG A 232 -1.99 -24.58 16.71
N LYS A 233 -0.82 -24.00 16.38
CA LYS A 233 0.51 -24.56 16.63
C LYS A 233 1.46 -23.49 17.18
N PRO A 234 1.36 -23.16 18.49
CA PRO A 234 2.17 -22.09 19.11
C PRO A 234 3.68 -22.28 18.97
N GLY A 235 4.14 -23.54 18.91
CA GLY A 235 5.55 -23.88 18.70
C GLY A 235 6.16 -23.35 17.39
N ALA A 236 5.34 -22.98 16.39
CA ALA A 236 5.81 -22.40 15.13
C ALA A 236 6.55 -21.06 15.33
N LEU A 237 6.26 -20.35 16.42
CA LEU A 237 6.87 -19.07 16.76
C LEU A 237 8.38 -19.13 17.01
N ARG A 238 8.92 -20.28 17.43
CA ARG A 238 10.32 -20.37 17.89
C ARG A 238 11.34 -20.17 16.78
N ASN A 239 11.07 -20.70 15.59
CA ASN A 239 12.00 -20.72 14.46
C ASN A 239 11.34 -20.33 13.13
N GLY A 240 10.11 -19.81 13.16
CA GLY A 240 9.40 -19.43 11.94
C GLY A 240 10.07 -18.24 11.26
N ALA A 241 10.52 -18.43 10.02
CA ALA A 241 11.08 -17.35 9.19
C ALA A 241 10.18 -16.09 9.12
N PRO A 242 8.84 -16.20 9.02
CA PRO A 242 7.96 -15.03 8.96
C PRO A 242 8.05 -14.11 10.19
N PHE A 243 8.34 -14.67 11.37
CA PHE A 243 8.31 -13.93 12.64
C PHE A 243 9.59 -13.13 12.91
N ARG A 244 10.58 -13.17 12.01
CA ARG A 244 11.82 -12.40 12.14
C ARG A 244 11.60 -10.91 11.93
N ASP A 245 10.61 -10.56 11.12
CA ASP A 245 10.30 -9.17 10.75
C ASP A 245 9.17 -8.58 11.63
N MET A 246 8.89 -9.18 12.79
CA MET A 246 7.92 -8.62 13.75
C MET A 246 8.45 -7.31 14.36
N PRO A 247 7.56 -6.36 14.70
CA PRO A 247 7.93 -5.16 15.45
C PRO A 247 8.68 -5.45 16.75
N GLU A 248 9.64 -4.58 17.09
CA GLU A 248 10.53 -4.75 18.25
C GLU A 248 9.78 -5.01 19.57
N PRO A 249 8.68 -4.31 19.92
CA PRO A 249 7.95 -4.60 21.16
C PRO A 249 7.44 -6.05 21.23
N LEU A 250 6.96 -6.60 20.11
CA LEU A 250 6.48 -7.98 20.04
C LEU A 250 7.63 -8.99 20.12
N VAL A 251 8.79 -8.66 19.54
CA VAL A 251 9.99 -9.51 19.63
C VAL A 251 10.53 -9.56 21.06
N GLU A 252 10.57 -8.42 21.76
CA GLU A 252 10.98 -8.38 23.16
C GLU A 252 9.99 -9.12 24.07
N LEU A 253 8.69 -8.91 23.86
CA LEU A 253 7.64 -9.67 24.52
C LEU A 253 7.83 -11.18 24.33
N GLN A 254 8.02 -11.63 23.08
CA GLN A 254 8.25 -13.03 22.76
C GLN A 254 9.48 -13.58 23.50
N ARG A 255 10.59 -12.82 23.53
CA ARG A 255 11.84 -13.20 24.21
C ARG A 255 11.65 -13.39 25.72
N GLN A 256 10.85 -12.55 26.36
CA GLN A 256 10.56 -12.69 27.79
C GLN A 256 9.62 -13.87 28.06
N LEU A 257 8.55 -14.01 27.27
CA LEU A 257 7.57 -15.07 27.44
C LEU A 257 8.16 -16.46 27.20
N LEU A 258 9.02 -16.63 26.18
CA LEU A 258 9.63 -17.93 25.86
C LEU A 258 10.60 -18.46 26.93
N LYS A 259 11.00 -17.65 27.93
CA LYS A 259 11.78 -18.12 29.10
C LYS A 259 10.95 -19.00 30.04
N HIS A 260 9.63 -18.91 29.98
CA HIS A 260 8.71 -19.62 30.85
C HIS A 260 7.97 -20.73 30.09
N PRO A 261 7.70 -21.89 30.73
CA PRO A 261 6.91 -22.95 30.11
C PRO A 261 5.50 -22.42 29.77
N GLY A 262 5.06 -22.60 28.52
CA GLY A 262 3.76 -22.15 28.02
C GLY A 262 3.72 -20.71 27.48
N GLY A 263 4.85 -19.99 27.47
CA GLY A 263 4.92 -18.63 26.93
C GLY A 263 4.61 -18.50 25.43
N ASP A 264 4.74 -19.58 24.66
CA ASP A 264 4.33 -19.65 23.25
C ASP A 264 2.81 -19.52 23.09
N ARG A 265 2.02 -20.14 23.98
CA ARG A 265 0.56 -19.98 23.98
C ARG A 265 0.14 -18.56 24.34
N VAL A 266 0.82 -17.96 25.32
CA VAL A 266 0.60 -16.57 25.75
C VAL A 266 0.90 -15.63 24.59
N MET A 267 2.04 -15.80 23.92
CA MET A 267 2.41 -14.99 22.76
C MET A 267 1.41 -15.17 21.61
N SER A 268 0.95 -16.40 21.37
CA SER A 268 -0.09 -16.67 20.38
C SER A 268 -1.37 -15.88 20.65
N GLN A 269 -1.82 -15.81 21.90
CA GLN A 269 -3.03 -15.04 22.27
C GLN A 269 -2.85 -13.54 22.01
N VAL A 270 -1.66 -13.00 22.27
CA VAL A 270 -1.36 -11.58 21.98
C VAL A 270 -1.36 -11.32 20.48
N LEU A 271 -0.78 -12.21 19.68
CA LEU A 271 -0.78 -12.08 18.22
C LEU A 271 -2.20 -12.19 17.64
N SER A 272 -3.05 -13.09 18.17
CA SER A 272 -4.48 -13.16 17.81
C SER A 272 -5.23 -11.86 18.07
N ALA A 273 -4.86 -11.14 19.14
CA ALA A 273 -5.47 -9.86 19.48
C ALA A 273 -5.22 -8.80 18.39
N VAL A 274 -4.19 -8.94 17.56
CA VAL A 274 -3.91 -8.01 16.44
C VAL A 274 -5.07 -8.00 15.45
N ASN A 275 -5.66 -9.16 15.15
CA ASN A 275 -6.80 -9.26 14.24
C ASN A 275 -8.06 -8.55 14.77
N LEU A 276 -8.23 -8.48 16.09
CA LEU A 276 -9.41 -7.90 16.74
C LEU A 276 -9.21 -6.44 17.16
N HIS A 277 -7.99 -6.06 17.51
CA HIS A 277 -7.67 -4.78 18.12
C HIS A 277 -6.83 -3.85 17.24
N GLY A 278 -6.30 -4.36 16.13
CA GLY A 278 -5.37 -3.64 15.28
C GLY A 278 -3.94 -3.70 15.85
N LEU A 279 -2.96 -3.55 14.96
CA LEU A 279 -1.55 -3.66 15.31
C LEU A 279 -1.13 -2.60 16.33
N GLU A 280 -1.47 -1.33 16.11
CA GLU A 280 -1.00 -0.24 16.97
C GLU A 280 -1.46 -0.36 18.42
N ALA A 281 -2.73 -0.71 18.65
CA ALA A 281 -3.25 -0.89 20.01
C ALA A 281 -2.52 -2.02 20.75
N VAL A 282 -2.20 -3.10 20.04
CA VAL A 282 -1.43 -4.22 20.60
C VAL A 282 0.01 -3.81 20.88
N LEU A 283 0.65 -3.04 20.00
CA LEU A 283 2.01 -2.54 20.21
C LEU A 283 2.08 -1.64 21.46
N VAL A 284 1.19 -0.65 21.58
CA VAL A 284 1.13 0.24 22.75
C VAL A 284 0.89 -0.56 24.03
N ALA A 285 -0.06 -1.49 24.00
CA ALA A 285 -0.32 -2.35 25.16
C ALA A 285 0.88 -3.22 25.53
N THR A 286 1.61 -3.72 24.54
CA THR A 286 2.82 -4.52 24.74
C THR A 286 3.94 -3.70 25.38
N GLU A 287 4.15 -2.46 24.91
CA GLU A 287 5.17 -1.57 25.47
C GLU A 287 4.86 -1.22 26.94
N LEU A 288 3.61 -0.88 27.25
CA LEU A 288 3.17 -0.61 28.62
C LEU A 288 3.36 -1.85 29.51
N ALA A 289 3.00 -3.04 29.01
CA ALA A 289 3.21 -4.28 29.73
C ALA A 289 4.69 -4.54 30.02
N LEU A 290 5.58 -4.31 29.04
CA LEU A 290 7.02 -4.48 29.19
C LEU A 290 7.61 -3.52 30.23
N GLN A 291 7.13 -2.27 30.31
CA GLN A 291 7.58 -1.27 31.30
C GLN A 291 7.30 -1.68 32.75
N THR A 292 6.22 -2.43 32.99
CA THR A 292 5.85 -2.88 34.35
C THR A 292 6.66 -4.09 34.85
N GLY A 293 7.47 -4.72 34.00
CA GLY A 293 8.44 -5.76 34.35
C GLY A 293 7.85 -7.16 34.67
N ARG A 294 6.52 -7.33 34.73
CA ARG A 294 5.86 -8.65 34.83
C ARG A 294 4.90 -8.84 33.67
N VAL A 295 5.31 -9.66 32.71
CA VAL A 295 4.58 -9.80 31.47
C VAL A 295 3.80 -11.11 31.46
N SER A 296 2.47 -11.01 31.51
CA SER A 296 1.53 -12.12 31.32
C SER A 296 0.53 -11.79 30.21
N SER A 297 -0.10 -12.80 29.59
CA SER A 297 -1.15 -12.57 28.57
C SER A 297 -2.30 -11.78 29.16
N GLU A 298 -2.70 -12.09 30.39
CA GLU A 298 -3.76 -11.38 31.09
C GLU A 298 -3.41 -9.90 31.30
N HIS A 299 -2.15 -9.58 31.59
CA HIS A 299 -1.72 -8.19 31.72
C HIS A 299 -1.83 -7.45 30.39
N VAL A 300 -1.32 -8.04 29.30
CA VAL A 300 -1.42 -7.44 27.96
C VAL A 300 -2.89 -7.28 27.52
N LEU A 301 -3.71 -8.32 27.69
CA LEU A 301 -5.13 -8.29 27.34
C LEU A 301 -5.92 -7.29 28.21
N ASN A 302 -5.58 -7.17 29.50
CA ASN A 302 -6.18 -6.17 30.39
C ASN A 302 -5.79 -4.75 29.97
N VAL A 303 -4.52 -4.50 29.62
CA VAL A 303 -4.10 -3.20 29.09
C VAL A 303 -4.84 -2.89 27.79
N ILE A 304 -4.99 -3.86 26.88
CA ILE A 304 -5.80 -3.69 25.65
C ILE A 304 -7.25 -3.35 25.99
N ALA A 305 -7.86 -4.06 26.95
CA ALA A 305 -9.23 -3.81 27.38
C ALA A 305 -9.38 -2.38 27.95
N ARG A 306 -8.47 -1.95 28.83
CA ARG A 306 -8.48 -0.60 29.42
C ARG A 306 -8.23 0.51 28.40
N LEU A 307 -7.42 0.26 27.37
CA LEU A 307 -7.21 1.22 26.28
C LEU A 307 -8.46 1.39 25.40
N LYS A 308 -9.30 0.35 25.30
CA LYS A 308 -10.54 0.36 24.51
C LYS A 308 -11.78 0.71 25.31
N GLU A 309 -11.75 0.57 26.64
CA GLU A 309 -12.83 1.02 27.50
C GLU A 309 -13.01 2.53 27.29
N PRO A 310 -14.20 2.99 26.83
CA PRO A 310 -14.48 4.41 26.83
C PRO A 310 -14.35 4.86 28.28
N MET A 311 -13.49 5.85 28.52
CA MET A 311 -13.32 6.44 29.84
C MET A 311 -14.72 6.74 30.37
N PRO A 312 -15.18 6.08 31.45
CA PRO A 312 -16.55 6.24 31.90
C PRO A 312 -16.73 7.73 32.13
N ALA A 313 -17.74 8.31 31.48
CA ALA A 313 -18.09 9.71 31.70
C ALA A 313 -18.12 9.88 33.21
N ARG A 314 -17.30 10.80 33.73
CA ARG A 314 -17.25 11.10 35.16
C ARG A 314 -18.66 11.52 35.53
N VAL A 315 -19.46 10.59 36.06
CA VAL A 315 -20.78 10.92 36.55
C VAL A 315 -20.51 11.73 37.80
N GLU A 316 -20.55 13.05 37.68
CA GLU A 316 -20.67 13.93 38.83
C GLU A 316 -22.03 13.60 39.45
N ILE A 317 -22.02 12.67 40.39
CA ILE A 317 -23.20 12.36 41.18
C ILE A 317 -23.44 13.58 42.05
N SER A 318 -24.32 14.47 41.60
CA SER A 318 -24.81 15.59 42.42
C SER A 318 -25.73 15.01 43.49
N THR A 319 -25.16 14.67 44.64
CA THR A 319 -25.92 14.28 45.81
C THR A 319 -26.31 15.53 46.61
N PRO A 320 -27.59 15.72 46.99
CA PRO A 320 -27.99 16.78 47.91
C PRO A 320 -27.59 16.51 49.36
N LEU A 321 -26.93 15.38 49.61
CA LEU A 321 -26.49 14.94 50.94
C LEU A 321 -25.21 15.67 51.31
N GLN A 322 -25.32 16.70 52.14
CA GLN A 322 -24.18 17.27 52.84
C GLN A 322 -23.78 16.33 53.98
N LEU A 323 -22.57 15.80 53.93
CA LEU A 323 -22.02 15.03 55.04
C LEU A 323 -21.90 15.96 56.25
N SER A 324 -22.63 15.65 57.33
CA SER A 324 -22.49 16.37 58.61
C SER A 324 -21.10 16.21 59.22
N THR A 325 -20.40 15.14 58.84
CA THR A 325 -19.05 14.83 59.27
C THR A 325 -18.25 14.39 58.05
N PRO A 326 -17.29 15.19 57.57
CA PRO A 326 -16.49 14.82 56.41
C PRO A 326 -15.67 13.57 56.74
N ALA A 327 -15.56 12.65 55.78
CA ALA A 327 -14.69 11.49 55.92
C ALA A 327 -13.23 11.97 55.98
N LEU A 328 -12.64 11.90 57.18
CA LEU A 328 -11.20 12.10 57.35
C LEU A 328 -10.51 10.82 56.90
N ALA A 329 -9.58 10.94 55.97
CA ALA A 329 -8.64 9.85 55.62
C ALA A 329 -7.64 9.69 56.78
N ASN A 330 -8.11 9.15 57.90
CA ASN A 330 -7.31 8.93 59.10
C ASN A 330 -6.89 7.46 59.18
N LEU A 331 -5.67 7.19 58.75
CA LEU A 331 -5.05 5.85 58.80
C LEU A 331 -4.72 5.41 60.25
N GLU A 332 -4.62 6.34 61.20
CA GLU A 332 -4.30 6.06 62.62
C GLU A 332 -5.42 5.26 63.31
N ARG A 333 -6.65 5.29 62.78
CA ARG A 333 -7.77 4.45 63.25
C ARG A 333 -7.48 2.96 63.12
N TYR A 334 -6.72 2.56 62.10
CA TYR A 334 -6.30 1.18 61.91
C TYR A 334 -5.17 0.80 62.88
N ASP A 335 -4.26 1.73 63.16
CA ASP A 335 -3.16 1.52 64.10
C ASP A 335 -3.65 1.40 65.55
N ALA A 336 -4.70 2.14 65.93
CA ALA A 336 -5.32 2.03 67.25
C ALA A 336 -5.95 0.65 67.50
N LEU A 337 -6.58 0.04 66.49
CA LEU A 337 -7.15 -1.32 66.57
C LEU A 337 -6.07 -2.40 66.75
N ARG A 338 -4.81 -2.09 66.42
CA ARG A 338 -3.68 -3.00 66.60
C ARG A 338 -3.16 -3.02 68.03
N ASN A 339 -3.47 -2.00 68.83
CA ASN A 339 -3.01 -1.85 70.22
C ASN A 339 -4.06 -2.28 71.27
N GLU A 340 -5.30 -2.58 70.88
CA GLU A 340 -6.38 -3.02 71.80
C GLU A 340 -6.48 -4.55 71.98
N GLN A 341 -5.43 -5.31 71.65
CA GLN A 341 -5.32 -6.72 72.04
C GLN A 341 -4.09 -6.95 72.93
N GLU A 342 -4.16 -6.47 74.17
CA GLU A 342 -3.49 -7.09 75.32
C GLU A 342 -4.18 -6.69 76.64
N VAL A 343 -5.50 -6.91 76.74
CA VAL A 343 -6.13 -7.09 78.06
C VAL A 343 -6.30 -8.59 78.27
N ARG A 344 -5.37 -9.17 79.04
CA ARG A 344 -5.45 -10.54 79.54
C ARG A 344 -6.76 -10.69 80.32
N HIS A 345 -7.61 -11.61 79.87
CA HIS A 345 -8.62 -12.20 80.72
C HIS A 345 -7.96 -13.35 81.50
N ASP A 346 -7.69 -13.11 82.78
CA ASP A 346 -7.61 -14.18 83.79
C ASP A 346 -9.02 -14.62 84.20
#